data_AF-A0A3M1DJZ1-F1
#
_entry.id   AF-A0A3M1DJZ1-F1
#
_cell.length_a   1.000
_cell.length_b   1.000
_cell.length_c   1.000
_cell.angle_alpha   90.00
_cell.angle_beta   90.00
_cell.angle_gamma   90.00
#
_symmetry.space_group_name_H-M   'P 1'
#
loop_
_entity.id
_entity.type
_entity.pdbx_description
1 polymer ?
#
loop_
_entity_poly.entity_id
_entity_poly.type
_entity_poly.pdbx_seq_one_letter_code
_entity_poly.pdbx_strand_id
1 'polypeptide(L)'
;MTPKEFNPLILVRDRLAQAVALGKGEDFSYAVPGLWVDPGGSPARRRVNPFQFYLQRIEEILHQPPAPLLRGPDGAWSRHAIVYNLLVRATTAFDHDGDGTLSLAPIGDGWQETGTFLKSIALLPILRAMGFNTVHLLPITAVGVDGHKGNLGSVYAIQNPYRLDDRLAEPALGLTPEEEFAAFVHAAHHLGMRVVVEFALRTASLDADWVAEHPEWFYWIRADIPDRAPGEVREDAYGAPLFTPEELAAIRAQVARGDRVNLPP
;
A
#
# COMPACT_ATOMS: atom_id res chain seq x y z
N MET A 1 -16.63 16.65 31.77
CA MET A 1 -15.66 15.71 31.18
C MET A 1 -15.53 16.05 29.71
N THR A 2 -14.39 16.58 29.28
CA THR A 2 -14.04 16.61 27.85
C THR A 2 -14.03 15.16 27.35
N PRO A 3 -14.64 14.86 26.18
CA PRO A 3 -14.51 13.54 25.58
C PRO A 3 -13.01 13.22 25.47
N LYS A 4 -12.58 12.04 25.94
CA LYS A 4 -11.22 11.57 25.66
C LYS A 4 -11.05 11.58 24.15
N GLU A 5 -10.10 12.36 23.67
CA GLU A 5 -9.74 12.41 22.25
C GLU A 5 -9.43 10.98 21.79
N PHE A 6 -10.12 10.52 20.76
CA PHE A 6 -9.94 9.17 20.22
C PHE A 6 -8.52 9.06 19.65
N ASN A 7 -7.74 8.11 20.16
CA ASN A 7 -6.41 7.82 19.67
C ASN A 7 -6.42 6.45 18.96
N PRO A 8 -6.35 6.41 17.62
CA PRO A 8 -6.40 5.17 16.86
C PRO A 8 -5.26 4.19 17.21
N LEU A 9 -4.08 4.70 17.58
CA LEU A 9 -2.94 3.86 17.97
C LEU A 9 -3.18 3.15 19.30
N ILE A 10 -3.93 3.78 20.21
CA ILE A 10 -4.35 3.19 21.48
C ILE A 10 -5.34 2.04 21.26
N LEU A 11 -6.25 2.15 20.29
CA LEU A 11 -7.16 1.06 19.91
C LEU A 11 -6.38 -0.19 19.50
N VAL A 12 -5.39 -0.04 18.61
CA VAL A 12 -4.54 -1.17 18.17
C VAL A 12 -3.75 -1.77 19.34
N ARG A 13 -3.15 -0.92 20.19
CA ARG A 13 -2.45 -1.36 21.41
C ARG A 13 -3.36 -2.21 22.29
N ASP A 14 -4.59 -1.75 22.55
CA ASP A 14 -5.51 -2.43 23.45
C ASP A 14 -5.97 -3.79 22.89
N ARG A 15 -6.15 -3.91 21.57
CA ARG A 15 -6.41 -5.19 20.91
C ARG A 15 -5.26 -6.18 21.08
N LEU A 16 -4.02 -5.72 20.89
CA LEU A 16 -2.84 -6.55 21.10
C LEU A 16 -2.69 -6.96 22.57
N ALA A 17 -2.86 -6.02 23.52
CA ALA A 17 -2.78 -6.29 24.94
C ALA A 17 -3.85 -7.30 25.42
N GLN A 18 -5.07 -7.17 24.90
CA GLN A 18 -6.14 -8.14 25.16
C GLN A 18 -5.78 -9.53 24.63
N ALA A 19 -5.24 -9.62 23.41
CA ALA A 19 -4.82 -10.89 22.82
C ALA A 19 -3.68 -11.55 23.63
N VAL A 20 -2.68 -10.77 24.08
CA VAL A 20 -1.62 -11.24 24.98
C VAL A 20 -2.19 -11.75 26.29
N ALA A 21 -3.13 -11.03 26.91
CA ALA A 21 -3.77 -11.45 28.16
C ALA A 21 -4.59 -12.75 28.02
N LEU A 22 -5.02 -13.08 26.80
CA LEU A 22 -5.70 -14.33 26.45
C LEU A 22 -4.73 -15.47 26.06
N GLY A 23 -3.42 -15.25 26.11
CA GLY A 23 -2.42 -16.26 25.74
C GLY A 23 -2.28 -16.50 24.23
N LYS A 24 -2.77 -15.59 23.38
CA LYS A 24 -2.66 -15.74 21.93
C LYS A 24 -1.20 -15.68 21.46
N GLY A 25 -0.90 -16.36 20.35
CA GLY A 25 0.45 -16.39 19.78
C GLY A 25 1.42 -17.41 20.40
N GLU A 26 0.96 -18.26 21.33
CA GLU A 26 1.79 -19.30 21.97
C GLU A 26 1.77 -20.63 21.20
N ASP A 27 0.69 -20.92 20.46
CA ASP A 27 0.43 -22.24 19.85
C ASP A 27 0.96 -22.40 18.41
N PHE A 28 1.67 -21.40 17.87
CA PHE A 28 2.26 -21.48 16.52
C PHE A 28 3.60 -20.74 16.45
N SER A 29 4.41 -21.10 15.44
CA SER A 29 5.69 -20.42 15.19
C SER A 29 5.45 -19.13 14.45
N TYR A 30 6.05 -18.04 14.94
CA TYR A 30 6.12 -16.77 14.24
C TYR A 30 7.51 -16.17 14.40
N ALA A 31 8.09 -15.72 13.30
CA ALA A 31 9.40 -15.08 13.27
C ALA A 31 9.35 -13.75 12.53
N VAL A 32 10.22 -12.84 12.93
CA VAL A 32 10.46 -11.57 12.26
C VAL A 32 11.92 -11.49 11.81
N PRO A 33 12.26 -10.65 10.83
CA PRO A 33 13.65 -10.31 10.54
C PRO A 33 14.35 -9.81 11.81
N GLY A 34 15.60 -10.24 12.05
CA GLY A 34 16.34 -9.80 13.24
C GLY A 34 16.53 -8.28 13.31
N LEU A 35 16.61 -7.62 12.14
CA LEU A 35 16.69 -6.16 12.01
C LEU A 35 15.43 -5.43 12.50
N TRP A 36 14.28 -6.10 12.58
CA TRP A 36 13.07 -5.51 13.16
C TRP A 36 13.08 -5.53 14.69
N VAL A 37 13.88 -6.41 15.28
CA VAL A 37 14.08 -6.49 16.73
C VAL A 37 15.22 -5.56 17.15
N ASP A 38 16.32 -5.59 16.41
CA ASP A 38 17.52 -4.77 16.64
C ASP A 38 18.09 -4.33 15.29
N PRO A 39 17.83 -3.09 14.86
CA PRO A 39 18.33 -2.57 13.58
C PRO A 39 19.85 -2.57 13.45
N GLY A 40 20.60 -2.53 14.56
CA GLY A 40 22.06 -2.61 14.57
C GLY A 40 22.61 -4.04 14.70
N GLY A 41 21.72 -5.02 14.87
CA GLY A 41 22.06 -6.40 15.17
C GLY A 41 22.15 -7.32 13.95
N SER A 42 22.02 -8.62 14.20
CA SER A 42 22.04 -9.64 13.15
C SER A 42 20.75 -9.64 12.32
N PRO A 43 20.82 -9.82 10.99
CA PRO A 43 19.63 -9.96 10.15
C PRO A 43 18.93 -11.32 10.29
N ALA A 44 19.54 -12.28 11.00
CA ALA A 44 18.98 -13.61 11.19
C ALA A 44 17.55 -13.55 11.78
N ARG A 45 16.65 -14.40 11.26
CA ARG A 45 15.27 -14.49 11.74
C ARG A 45 15.21 -14.74 13.25
N ARG A 46 14.30 -14.07 13.94
CA ARG A 46 14.09 -14.22 15.39
C ARG A 46 12.65 -14.63 15.65
N ARG A 47 12.48 -15.74 16.36
CA ARG A 47 11.17 -16.19 16.85
C ARG A 47 10.66 -15.23 17.92
N VAL A 48 9.38 -14.89 17.83
CA VAL A 48 8.69 -13.99 18.76
C VAL A 48 7.24 -14.45 18.95
N ASN A 49 6.61 -14.08 20.07
CA ASN A 49 5.15 -14.04 20.11
C ASN A 49 4.72 -12.78 19.33
N PRO A 50 3.91 -12.89 18.26
CA PRO A 50 3.61 -11.75 17.40
C PRO A 50 2.79 -10.67 18.12
N PHE A 51 1.80 -11.05 18.93
CA PHE A 51 0.98 -10.09 19.68
C PHE A 51 1.84 -9.29 20.66
N GLN A 52 2.71 -9.96 21.40
CA GLN A 52 3.62 -9.30 22.34
C GLN A 52 4.67 -8.43 21.61
N PHE A 53 5.20 -8.90 20.49
CA PHE A 53 6.17 -8.16 19.69
C PHE A 53 5.60 -6.84 19.18
N TYR A 54 4.45 -6.87 18.49
CA TYR A 54 3.84 -5.66 17.95
C TYR A 54 3.26 -4.76 19.05
N LEU A 55 2.79 -5.32 20.18
CA LEU A 55 2.42 -4.53 21.36
C LEU A 55 3.61 -3.70 21.85
N GLN A 56 4.77 -4.34 22.03
CA GLN A 56 5.97 -3.67 22.49
C GLN A 56 6.40 -2.56 21.52
N ARG A 57 6.34 -2.79 20.20
CA ARG A 57 6.68 -1.76 19.20
C ARG A 57 5.75 -0.54 19.28
N ILE A 58 4.45 -0.75 19.48
CA ILE A 58 3.49 0.35 19.64
C ILE A 58 3.73 1.08 20.96
N GLU A 59 3.97 0.36 22.04
CA GLU A 59 4.30 0.95 23.33
C GLU A 59 5.57 1.79 23.25
N GLU A 60 6.63 1.33 22.58
CA GLU A 60 7.85 2.11 22.37
C GLU A 60 7.61 3.43 21.63
N ILE A 61 6.67 3.48 20.69
CA ILE A 61 6.25 4.72 20.04
C ILE A 61 5.53 5.61 21.05
N LEU A 62 4.54 5.07 21.78
CA LEU A 62 3.71 5.82 22.73
C LEU A 62 4.51 6.37 23.94
N HIS A 63 5.57 5.67 24.37
CA HIS A 63 6.43 6.12 25.47
C HIS A 63 7.33 7.30 25.08
N GLN A 64 7.55 7.54 23.79
CA GLN A 64 8.27 8.72 23.33
C GLN A 64 7.35 9.96 23.39
N PRO A 65 7.88 11.14 23.73
CA PRO A 65 7.11 12.37 23.59
C PRO A 65 6.78 12.62 22.11
N PRO A 66 5.56 13.11 21.79
CA PRO A 66 5.20 13.46 20.41
C PRO A 66 6.21 14.44 19.81
N ALA A 67 6.72 14.12 18.63
CA ALA A 67 7.63 15.00 17.90
C ALA A 67 6.83 15.95 16.96
N PRO A 68 7.29 17.20 16.77
CA PRO A 68 6.64 18.10 15.84
C PRO A 68 6.81 17.60 14.39
N LEU A 69 5.74 17.69 13.59
CA LEU A 69 5.83 17.45 12.15
C LEU A 69 6.83 18.42 11.50
N LEU A 70 7.56 17.92 10.50
CA LEU A 70 8.43 18.75 9.66
C LEU A 70 7.67 19.99 9.15
N ARG A 71 8.26 21.17 9.37
CA ARG A 71 7.82 22.45 8.83
C ARG A 71 8.91 22.99 7.91
N GLY A 72 8.51 23.70 6.86
CA GLY A 72 9.43 24.51 6.05
C GLY A 72 9.08 25.98 6.17
N PRO A 73 9.99 26.91 5.82
CA PRO A 73 9.65 28.32 5.64
C PRO A 73 8.41 28.46 4.75
N ASP A 74 7.47 29.32 5.15
CA ASP A 74 6.22 29.59 4.40
C ASP A 74 5.37 28.35 4.08
N GLY A 75 5.51 27.27 4.86
CA GLY A 75 4.76 26.02 4.67
C GLY A 75 5.39 25.05 3.66
N ALA A 76 6.55 25.37 3.07
CA ALA A 76 7.23 24.54 2.08
C ALA A 76 8.01 23.35 2.69
N TRP A 77 7.34 22.56 3.53
CA TRP A 77 7.95 21.41 4.23
C TRP A 77 8.55 20.37 3.28
N SER A 78 7.96 20.20 2.09
CA SER A 78 8.37 19.19 1.12
C SER A 78 9.79 19.38 0.58
N ARG A 79 10.32 20.62 0.61
CA ARG A 79 11.72 20.92 0.23
C ARG A 79 12.74 20.32 1.18
N HIS A 80 12.31 19.93 2.38
CA HIS A 80 13.14 19.32 3.42
C HIS A 80 12.74 17.85 3.68
N ALA A 81 11.89 17.28 2.82
CA ALA A 81 11.43 15.91 2.97
C ALA A 81 12.54 14.92 2.57
N ILE A 82 12.79 13.96 3.43
CA ILE A 82 13.58 12.75 3.15
C ILE A 82 12.57 11.61 3.16
N VAL A 83 12.21 11.16 1.96
CA VAL A 83 11.02 10.32 1.72
C VAL A 83 11.42 8.85 1.64
N TYR A 84 10.72 8.02 2.42
CA TYR A 84 10.71 6.56 2.23
C TYR A 84 9.46 6.16 1.46
N ASN A 85 9.63 5.45 0.34
CA ASN A 85 8.52 4.95 -0.45
C ASN A 85 8.14 3.54 0.03
N LEU A 86 6.86 3.34 0.37
CA LEU A 86 6.38 2.14 1.04
C LEU A 86 5.19 1.56 0.27
N LEU A 87 5.35 0.31 -0.17
CA LEU A 87 4.26 -0.51 -0.71
C LEU A 87 3.80 -1.44 0.42
N VAL A 88 2.69 -1.10 1.08
CA VAL A 88 2.25 -1.73 2.34
C VAL A 88 2.28 -3.25 2.26
N ARG A 89 1.65 -3.82 1.22
CA ARG A 89 1.58 -5.29 1.03
C ARG A 89 2.92 -6.01 0.85
N ALA A 90 4.00 -5.29 0.54
CA ALA A 90 5.28 -5.88 0.17
C ALA A 90 6.41 -5.53 1.15
N THR A 91 6.50 -4.28 1.62
CA THR A 91 7.62 -3.79 2.43
C THR A 91 7.82 -4.61 3.71
N THR A 92 6.72 -5.09 4.28
CA THR A 92 6.74 -5.86 5.54
C THR A 92 6.29 -7.31 5.34
N ALA A 93 6.32 -7.80 4.10
CA ALA A 93 6.02 -9.20 3.81
C ALA A 93 7.18 -10.10 4.25
N PHE A 94 6.88 -11.19 4.94
CA PHE A 94 7.89 -12.09 5.46
C PHE A 94 7.32 -13.49 5.73
N ASP A 95 8.12 -14.51 5.43
CA ASP A 95 7.90 -15.93 5.78
C ASP A 95 8.04 -16.08 7.30
N HIS A 96 6.91 -15.90 7.99
CA HIS A 96 6.82 -15.82 9.44
C HIS A 96 6.81 -17.20 10.08
N ASP A 97 6.21 -18.21 9.44
CA ASP A 97 6.21 -19.58 9.96
C ASP A 97 7.49 -20.35 9.61
N GLY A 98 8.21 -19.92 8.58
CA GLY A 98 9.49 -20.45 8.18
C GLY A 98 9.42 -21.62 7.20
N ASP A 99 8.28 -21.83 6.53
CA ASP A 99 8.06 -22.95 5.61
C ASP A 99 8.76 -22.80 4.24
N GLY A 100 9.31 -21.61 3.98
CA GLY A 100 10.05 -21.29 2.77
C GLY A 100 9.19 -20.74 1.63
N THR A 101 7.90 -20.50 1.87
CA THR A 101 6.97 -19.84 0.96
C THR A 101 6.34 -18.61 1.61
N LEU A 102 5.65 -17.78 0.82
CA LEU A 102 4.85 -16.67 1.34
C LEU A 102 3.39 -16.98 1.12
N SER A 103 2.66 -17.23 2.19
CA SER A 103 1.23 -17.47 2.18
C SER A 103 0.44 -16.18 1.94
N LEU A 104 -0.58 -16.27 1.09
CA LEU A 104 -1.59 -15.22 0.94
C LEU A 104 -2.78 -15.42 1.87
N ALA A 105 -2.90 -16.63 2.45
CA ALA A 105 -3.87 -16.92 3.48
C ALA A 105 -3.28 -16.62 4.86
N PRO A 106 -4.07 -16.11 5.82
CA PRO A 106 -3.61 -15.94 7.18
C PRO A 106 -3.13 -17.26 7.80
N ILE A 107 -2.04 -17.19 8.57
CA ILE A 107 -1.44 -18.27 9.35
C ILE A 107 -1.77 -18.11 10.84
N GLY A 108 -1.60 -19.17 11.62
CA GLY A 108 -1.78 -19.12 13.08
C GLY A 108 -3.09 -18.46 13.50
N ASP A 109 -3.03 -17.54 14.46
CA ASP A 109 -4.17 -16.76 14.98
C ASP A 109 -4.72 -15.69 13.99
N GLY A 110 -4.64 -15.92 12.69
CA GLY A 110 -5.10 -14.98 11.66
C GLY A 110 -4.04 -13.95 11.25
N TRP A 111 -2.77 -14.26 11.42
CA TRP A 111 -1.66 -13.40 11.01
C TRP A 111 -1.40 -13.50 9.51
N GLN A 112 -1.34 -12.37 8.81
CA GLN A 112 -0.90 -12.31 7.43
C GLN A 112 0.61 -12.59 7.32
N GLU A 113 1.07 -13.06 6.15
CA GLU A 113 2.49 -13.01 5.78
C GLU A 113 2.80 -11.88 4.79
N THR A 114 1.77 -11.38 4.09
CA THR A 114 1.84 -10.12 3.37
C THR A 114 2.01 -8.94 4.33
N GLY A 115 2.41 -7.79 3.80
CA GLY A 115 2.56 -6.61 4.61
C GLY A 115 1.23 -5.92 4.95
N THR A 116 1.13 -5.40 6.18
CA THR A 116 -0.09 -4.79 6.73
C THR A 116 0.24 -3.41 7.34
N PHE A 117 -0.80 -2.63 7.66
CA PHE A 117 -0.62 -1.36 8.37
C PHE A 117 0.01 -1.56 9.75
N LEU A 118 -0.44 -2.56 10.52
CA LEU A 118 0.19 -2.92 11.79
C LEU A 118 1.70 -3.16 11.68
N LYS A 119 2.12 -3.99 10.72
CA LYS A 119 3.55 -4.29 10.51
C LYS A 119 4.32 -3.07 10.04
N SER A 120 3.69 -2.21 9.24
CA SER A 120 4.26 -0.95 8.79
C SER A 120 4.48 0.04 9.96
N ILE A 121 3.61 0.05 10.98
CA ILE A 121 3.82 0.83 12.22
C ILE A 121 5.13 0.44 12.90
N ALA A 122 5.42 -0.86 13.01
CA ALA A 122 6.63 -1.36 13.66
C ALA A 122 7.94 -0.94 12.95
N LEU A 123 7.87 -0.60 11.66
CA LEU A 123 9.02 -0.10 10.89
C LEU A 123 9.28 1.39 11.08
N LEU A 124 8.29 2.19 11.50
CA LEU A 124 8.43 3.65 11.58
C LEU A 124 9.60 4.11 12.47
N PRO A 125 9.87 3.52 13.65
CA PRO A 125 11.04 3.90 14.46
C PRO A 125 12.36 3.66 13.72
N ILE A 126 12.46 2.57 12.94
CA ILE A 126 13.64 2.22 12.15
C ILE A 126 13.84 3.24 11.03
N LEU A 127 12.78 3.54 10.28
CA LEU A 127 12.82 4.53 9.20
C LEU A 127 13.22 5.92 9.73
N ARG A 128 12.67 6.32 10.87
CA ARG A 128 13.05 7.57 11.54
C ARG A 128 14.53 7.58 11.95
N ALA A 129 15.04 6.48 12.51
CA ALA A 129 16.44 6.35 12.88
C ALA A 129 17.40 6.43 11.67
N MET A 130 16.94 5.98 10.50
CA MET A 130 17.66 6.13 9.22
C MET A 130 17.63 7.58 8.66
N GLY A 131 16.87 8.49 9.28
CA GLY A 131 16.75 9.88 8.87
C GLY A 131 15.57 10.19 7.95
N PHE A 132 14.71 9.21 7.65
CA PHE A 132 13.48 9.48 6.93
C PHE A 132 12.50 10.26 7.79
N ASN A 133 11.88 11.28 7.22
CA ASN A 133 10.93 12.15 7.90
C ASN A 133 9.55 12.18 7.21
N THR A 134 9.41 11.45 6.10
CA THR A 134 8.17 11.36 5.33
C THR A 134 8.04 9.94 4.80
N VAL A 135 6.85 9.34 4.94
CA VAL A 135 6.48 8.08 4.28
C VAL A 135 5.55 8.39 3.12
N HIS A 136 5.91 7.92 1.92
CA HIS A 136 5.05 7.97 0.74
C HIS A 136 4.50 6.58 0.45
N LEU A 137 3.19 6.41 0.67
CA LEU A 137 2.48 5.18 0.41
C LEU A 137 2.08 5.09 -1.07
N LEU A 138 2.46 3.98 -1.71
CA LEU A 138 1.82 3.56 -2.97
C LEU A 138 0.32 3.33 -2.74
N PRO A 139 -0.51 3.22 -3.80
CA PRO A 139 -1.95 3.07 -3.65
C PRO A 139 -2.34 1.98 -2.64
N ILE A 140 -3.20 2.37 -1.70
CA ILE A 140 -3.71 1.53 -0.60
C ILE A 140 -5.20 1.21 -0.74
N THR A 141 -5.83 1.69 -1.81
CA THR A 141 -7.26 1.51 -2.07
C THR A 141 -7.56 0.14 -2.65
N ALA A 142 -8.83 -0.27 -2.59
CA ALA A 142 -9.29 -1.56 -3.10
C ALA A 142 -8.84 -1.79 -4.55
N VAL A 143 -8.36 -3.01 -4.81
CA VAL A 143 -7.74 -3.42 -6.07
C VAL A 143 -8.63 -4.41 -6.79
N GLY A 144 -8.82 -4.19 -8.09
CA GLY A 144 -9.59 -5.09 -8.94
C GLY A 144 -8.89 -6.41 -9.24
N VAL A 145 -9.68 -7.41 -9.59
CA VAL A 145 -9.22 -8.79 -9.83
C VAL A 145 -9.33 -9.19 -11.30
N ASP A 146 -10.21 -8.54 -12.07
CA ASP A 146 -10.33 -8.84 -13.49
C ASP A 146 -9.06 -8.46 -14.28
N GLY A 147 -8.61 -9.38 -15.14
CA GLY A 147 -7.39 -9.22 -15.95
C GLY A 147 -6.09 -9.12 -15.14
N HIS A 148 -6.12 -9.38 -13.83
CA HIS A 148 -4.93 -9.21 -13.01
C HIS A 148 -3.85 -10.25 -13.33
N LYS A 149 -2.58 -9.83 -13.30
CA LYS A 149 -1.44 -10.74 -13.50
C LYS A 149 -0.90 -11.21 -12.15
N GLY A 150 -0.60 -12.50 -12.06
CA GLY A 150 -0.15 -13.14 -10.83
C GLY A 150 -1.24 -13.15 -9.76
N ASN A 151 -0.85 -13.37 -8.50
CA ASN A 151 -1.82 -13.72 -7.46
C ASN A 151 -2.50 -12.51 -6.79
N LEU A 152 -1.89 -11.32 -6.85
CA LEU A 152 -2.36 -10.13 -6.10
C LEU A 152 -2.79 -8.95 -6.99
N GLY A 153 -2.49 -8.99 -8.28
CA GLY A 153 -2.73 -7.88 -9.21
C GLY A 153 -1.88 -6.62 -8.93
N SER A 154 -2.12 -5.57 -9.72
CA SER A 154 -1.43 -4.28 -9.57
C SER A 154 -2.19 -3.38 -8.60
N VAL A 155 -1.49 -2.71 -7.66
CA VAL A 155 -2.13 -1.72 -6.78
C VAL A 155 -2.70 -0.50 -7.54
N TYR A 156 -2.32 -0.33 -8.81
CA TYR A 156 -2.86 0.71 -9.68
C TYR A 156 -4.16 0.32 -10.40
N ALA A 157 -4.60 -0.94 -10.30
CA ALA A 157 -5.89 -1.39 -10.80
C ALA A 157 -6.98 -1.06 -9.77
N ILE A 158 -7.33 0.23 -9.64
CA ILE A 158 -8.23 0.74 -8.60
C ILE A 158 -9.66 0.24 -8.86
N GLN A 159 -10.18 -0.62 -7.98
CA GLN A 159 -11.58 -1.05 -8.02
C GLN A 159 -12.49 -0.01 -7.39
N ASN A 160 -12.11 0.50 -6.22
CA ASN A 160 -12.85 1.54 -5.51
C ASN A 160 -11.87 2.51 -4.83
N PRO A 161 -11.83 3.80 -5.24
CA PRO A 161 -10.90 4.77 -4.69
C PRO A 161 -11.26 5.27 -3.28
N TYR A 162 -12.46 4.95 -2.77
CA TYR A 162 -12.94 5.37 -1.45
C TYR A 162 -12.83 4.28 -0.38
N ARG A 163 -12.48 3.06 -0.78
CA ARG A 163 -12.28 1.94 0.13
C ARG A 163 -10.81 1.58 0.18
N LEU A 164 -10.31 1.32 1.38
CA LEU A 164 -8.99 0.70 1.52
C LEU A 164 -9.06 -0.77 1.12
N ASP A 165 -7.94 -1.32 0.68
CA ASP A 165 -7.84 -2.75 0.39
C ASP A 165 -7.86 -3.56 1.68
N ASP A 166 -8.85 -4.45 1.81
CA ASP A 166 -9.08 -5.28 3.00
C ASP A 166 -7.85 -6.13 3.38
N ARG A 167 -6.98 -6.44 2.41
CA ARG A 167 -5.75 -7.22 2.63
C ARG A 167 -4.65 -6.45 3.37
N LEU A 168 -4.80 -5.13 3.54
CA LEU A 168 -3.81 -4.29 4.22
C LEU A 168 -4.02 -4.20 5.73
N ALA A 169 -5.18 -4.64 6.24
CA ALA A 169 -5.40 -4.83 7.67
C ALA A 169 -4.78 -6.14 8.15
N GLU A 170 -4.46 -6.23 9.43
CA GLU A 170 -4.01 -7.44 10.10
C GLU A 170 -5.21 -8.20 10.68
N PRO A 171 -5.66 -9.32 10.08
CA PRO A 171 -6.88 -10.01 10.50
C PRO A 171 -6.84 -10.49 11.96
N ALA A 172 -5.64 -10.76 12.50
CA ALA A 172 -5.43 -11.15 13.90
C ALA A 172 -5.96 -10.10 14.91
N LEU A 173 -6.12 -8.84 14.52
CA LEU A 173 -6.66 -7.77 15.36
C LEU A 173 -8.19 -7.64 15.29
N GLY A 174 -8.81 -8.14 14.20
CA GLY A 174 -10.24 -7.96 13.94
C GLY A 174 -10.66 -6.48 13.85
N LEU A 175 -9.78 -5.63 13.33
CA LEU A 175 -10.02 -4.21 13.05
C LEU A 175 -10.21 -4.00 11.55
N THR A 176 -10.86 -2.89 11.16
CA THR A 176 -10.97 -2.54 9.75
C THR A 176 -9.66 -1.93 9.21
N PRO A 177 -9.43 -1.96 7.89
CA PRO A 177 -8.30 -1.26 7.28
C PRO A 177 -8.24 0.23 7.64
N GLU A 178 -9.38 0.90 7.77
CA GLU A 178 -9.45 2.32 8.14
C GLU A 178 -8.99 2.57 9.57
N GLU A 179 -9.34 1.69 10.52
CA GLU A 179 -8.90 1.77 11.92
C GLU A 179 -7.38 1.59 12.02
N GLU A 180 -6.82 0.60 11.32
CA GLU A 180 -5.37 0.38 11.30
C GLU A 180 -4.62 1.46 10.52
N PHE A 181 -5.17 1.96 9.42
CA PHE A 181 -4.57 3.06 8.67
C PHE A 181 -4.55 4.35 9.50
N ALA A 182 -5.63 4.64 10.24
CA ALA A 182 -5.66 5.75 11.17
C ALA A 182 -4.59 5.60 12.27
N ALA A 183 -4.37 4.38 12.77
CA ALA A 183 -3.30 4.09 13.72
C ALA A 183 -1.90 4.28 13.10
N PHE A 184 -1.71 3.88 11.84
CA PHE A 184 -0.47 4.10 11.10
C PHE A 184 -0.16 5.59 10.95
N VAL A 185 -1.14 6.39 10.52
CA VAL A 185 -0.99 7.85 10.38
C VAL A 185 -0.71 8.49 11.73
N HIS A 186 -1.43 8.08 12.78
CA HIS A 186 -1.20 8.58 14.14
C HIS A 186 0.21 8.26 14.64
N ALA A 187 0.69 7.02 14.44
CA ALA A 187 2.05 6.62 14.81
C ALA A 187 3.12 7.42 14.07
N ALA A 188 2.96 7.60 12.75
CA ALA A 188 3.87 8.40 11.93
C ALA A 188 3.94 9.86 12.43
N HIS A 189 2.77 10.47 12.66
CA HIS A 189 2.70 11.84 13.18
C HIS A 189 3.28 11.97 14.59
N HIS A 190 3.04 10.99 15.48
CA HIS A 190 3.63 10.95 16.82
C HIS A 190 5.16 10.95 16.77
N LEU A 191 5.73 10.28 15.75
CA LEU A 191 7.16 10.24 15.48
C LEU A 191 7.68 11.47 14.69
N GLY A 192 6.84 12.45 14.40
CA GLY A 192 7.17 13.66 13.64
C GLY A 192 7.30 13.44 12.13
N MET A 193 6.91 12.26 11.64
CA MET A 193 6.95 11.90 10.22
C MET A 193 5.66 12.33 9.52
N ARG A 194 5.75 12.79 8.27
CA ARG A 194 4.57 13.03 7.43
C ARG A 194 4.17 11.79 6.64
N VAL A 195 2.88 11.67 6.31
CA VAL A 195 2.35 10.63 5.42
C VAL A 195 1.83 11.27 4.13
N VAL A 196 2.25 10.74 2.99
CA VAL A 196 1.75 11.08 1.66
C VAL A 196 1.09 9.83 1.08
N VAL A 197 -0.10 9.98 0.52
CA VAL A 197 -0.87 8.91 -0.13
C VAL A 197 -0.99 9.17 -1.62
N GLU A 198 -0.90 8.11 -2.42
CA GLU A 198 -1.00 8.16 -3.87
C GLU A 198 -2.39 7.80 -4.38
N PHE A 199 -2.88 8.53 -5.39
CA PHE A 199 -4.16 8.27 -6.06
C PHE A 199 -3.98 8.25 -7.58
N ALA A 200 -4.42 7.17 -8.24
CA ALA A 200 -4.43 7.04 -9.69
C ALA A 200 -5.81 7.42 -10.25
N LEU A 201 -6.07 8.72 -10.45
CA LEU A 201 -7.41 9.23 -10.80
C LEU A 201 -7.76 9.12 -12.29
N ARG A 202 -6.78 8.89 -13.17
CA ARG A 202 -7.04 8.81 -14.63
C ARG A 202 -7.63 7.47 -15.04
N THR A 203 -7.37 6.40 -14.29
CA THR A 203 -7.65 5.02 -14.65
C THR A 203 -8.47 4.34 -13.58
N ALA A 204 -9.22 3.30 -13.93
CA ALA A 204 -9.88 2.41 -13.00
C ALA A 204 -9.68 0.96 -13.47
N SER A 205 -9.94 -0.01 -12.59
CA SER A 205 -9.95 -1.43 -12.95
C SER A 205 -11.09 -1.75 -13.91
N LEU A 206 -10.98 -2.87 -14.64
CA LEU A 206 -12.03 -3.37 -15.54
C LEU A 206 -13.31 -3.74 -14.77
N ASP A 207 -13.16 -4.17 -13.52
CA ASP A 207 -14.21 -4.54 -12.58
C ASP A 207 -14.40 -3.47 -11.48
N ALA A 208 -14.10 -2.20 -11.77
CA ALA A 208 -14.33 -1.11 -10.83
C ALA A 208 -15.83 -0.95 -10.53
N ASP A 209 -16.17 -0.57 -9.29
CA ASP A 209 -17.56 -0.44 -8.83
C ASP A 209 -18.36 0.53 -9.73
N TRP A 210 -17.69 1.60 -10.18
CA TRP A 210 -18.26 2.60 -11.08
C TRP A 210 -18.61 2.09 -12.47
N VAL A 211 -18.11 0.95 -12.92
CA VAL A 211 -18.52 0.36 -14.22
C VAL A 211 -20.01 0.05 -14.20
N ALA A 212 -20.53 -0.43 -13.08
CA ALA A 212 -21.95 -0.72 -12.91
C ALA A 212 -22.77 0.54 -12.58
N GLU A 213 -22.22 1.46 -11.77
CA GLU A 213 -22.91 2.67 -11.32
C GLU A 213 -22.97 3.78 -12.38
N HIS A 214 -21.89 3.94 -13.15
CA HIS A 214 -21.66 5.01 -14.12
C HIS A 214 -21.03 4.47 -15.41
N PRO A 215 -21.72 3.58 -16.16
CA PRO A 215 -21.17 2.97 -17.38
C PRO A 215 -20.77 4.01 -18.44
N GLU A 216 -21.37 5.20 -18.42
CA GLU A 216 -21.06 6.31 -19.33
C GLU A 216 -19.69 6.96 -19.08
N TRP A 217 -19.03 6.67 -17.95
CA TRP A 217 -17.67 7.15 -17.67
C TRP A 217 -16.59 6.27 -18.33
N PHE A 218 -16.97 5.12 -18.87
CA PHE A 218 -16.05 4.11 -19.39
C PHE A 218 -16.11 4.01 -20.92
N TYR A 219 -15.00 3.56 -21.50
CA TYR A 219 -14.93 3.19 -22.91
C TYR A 219 -15.37 1.73 -23.06
N TRP A 220 -16.16 1.47 -24.10
CA TRP A 220 -16.69 0.15 -24.41
C TRP A 220 -16.17 -0.33 -25.75
N ILE A 221 -15.84 -1.61 -25.82
CA ILE A 221 -15.44 -2.29 -27.05
C ILE A 221 -16.37 -3.46 -27.32
N ARG A 222 -16.41 -3.90 -28.58
CA ARG A 222 -17.18 -5.07 -28.99
C ARG A 222 -16.44 -6.35 -28.61
N ALA A 223 -17.08 -7.18 -27.80
CA ALA A 223 -16.51 -8.45 -27.33
C ALA A 223 -16.26 -9.48 -28.44
N ASP A 224 -16.94 -9.35 -29.58
CA ASP A 224 -16.76 -10.25 -30.74
C ASP A 224 -15.61 -9.83 -31.66
N ILE A 225 -14.94 -8.70 -31.36
CA ILE A 225 -13.69 -8.29 -32.02
C ILE A 225 -12.52 -8.86 -31.20
N PRO A 226 -11.67 -9.72 -31.78
CA PRO A 226 -10.54 -10.31 -31.05
C PRO A 226 -9.44 -9.28 -30.79
N ASP A 227 -8.65 -9.50 -29.73
CA ASP A 227 -7.41 -8.77 -29.51
C ASP A 227 -6.40 -9.05 -30.65
N ARG A 228 -5.73 -8.01 -31.11
CA ARG A 228 -4.70 -8.08 -32.14
C ARG A 228 -3.44 -8.73 -31.58
N ALA A 229 -2.94 -9.78 -32.24
CA ALA A 229 -1.74 -10.47 -31.78
C ALA A 229 -0.47 -9.61 -31.97
N PRO A 230 0.58 -9.80 -31.15
CA PRO A 230 1.84 -9.09 -31.31
C PRO A 230 2.43 -9.26 -32.73
N GLY A 231 2.66 -8.15 -33.43
CA GLY A 231 3.21 -8.12 -34.79
C GLY A 231 2.16 -8.14 -35.91
N GLU A 232 0.88 -8.31 -35.60
CA GLU A 232 -0.18 -8.18 -36.59
C GLU A 232 -0.47 -6.71 -36.92
N VAL A 233 -0.77 -6.46 -38.20
CA VAL A 233 -1.12 -5.13 -38.74
C VAL A 233 -2.57 -5.06 -39.24
N ARG A 234 -3.41 -6.01 -38.81
CA ARG A 234 -4.84 -6.01 -39.15
C ARG A 234 -5.58 -4.97 -38.31
N GLU A 235 -6.49 -4.24 -38.95
CA GLU A 235 -7.27 -3.17 -38.29
C GLU A 235 -8.64 -3.63 -37.78
N ASP A 236 -9.08 -4.83 -38.17
CA ASP A 236 -10.34 -5.45 -37.74
C ASP A 236 -10.20 -6.24 -36.42
N ALA A 237 -9.10 -6.04 -35.68
CA ALA A 237 -8.85 -6.58 -34.35
C ALA A 237 -8.56 -5.44 -33.36
N TYR A 238 -8.92 -5.61 -32.09
CA TYR A 238 -8.69 -4.60 -31.06
C TYR A 238 -7.21 -4.48 -30.73
N GLY A 239 -6.66 -3.28 -30.81
CA GLY A 239 -5.25 -3.03 -30.49
C GLY A 239 -4.92 -1.55 -30.54
N ALA A 240 -3.66 -1.22 -30.29
CA ALA A 240 -3.18 0.15 -30.46
C ALA A 240 -3.41 0.66 -31.90
N PRO A 241 -3.49 1.98 -32.13
CA PRO A 241 -3.51 2.50 -33.49
C PRO A 241 -2.30 2.01 -34.30
N LEU A 242 -2.50 1.70 -35.57
CA LEU A 242 -1.42 1.37 -36.51
C LEU A 242 -1.09 2.62 -37.31
N PHE A 243 0.19 2.95 -37.39
CA PHE A 243 0.67 4.06 -38.19
C PHE A 243 1.68 3.56 -39.20
N THR A 244 1.51 3.96 -40.45
CA THR A 244 2.55 3.82 -41.48
C THR A 244 3.79 4.64 -41.11
N PRO A 245 4.98 4.31 -41.63
CA PRO A 245 6.18 5.13 -41.44
C PRO A 245 5.98 6.60 -41.84
N GLU A 246 5.22 6.84 -42.91
CA GLU A 246 4.87 8.17 -43.42
C GLU A 246 3.97 8.95 -42.46
N GLU A 247 2.90 8.32 -41.95
CA GLU A 247 2.01 8.93 -40.95
C GLU A 247 2.76 9.25 -39.66
N LEU A 248 3.61 8.32 -39.21
CA LEU A 248 4.42 8.54 -38.01
C LEU A 248 5.42 9.69 -38.21
N ALA A 249 6.01 9.81 -39.40
CA ALA A 249 6.89 10.94 -39.74
C ALA A 249 6.12 12.27 -39.75
N ALA A 250 4.90 12.29 -40.30
CA ALA A 250 4.03 13.46 -40.32
C ALA A 250 3.61 13.89 -38.89
N ILE A 251 3.17 12.94 -38.06
CA ILE A 251 2.84 13.17 -36.64
C ILE A 251 4.03 13.78 -35.91
N ARG A 252 5.22 13.17 -36.05
CA ARG A 252 6.44 13.66 -35.39
C ARG A 252 6.80 15.08 -35.84
N ALA A 253 6.66 15.39 -37.13
CA ALA A 253 6.95 16.71 -37.67
C ALA A 253 5.97 17.78 -37.19
N GLN A 254 4.67 17.47 -37.07
CA GLN A 254 3.68 18.39 -36.49
C GLN A 254 3.96 18.66 -35.01
N VAL A 255 4.17 17.61 -34.22
CA VAL A 255 4.47 17.73 -32.78
C VAL A 255 5.74 18.57 -32.56
N ALA A 256 6.79 18.38 -33.38
CA ALA A 256 8.03 19.14 -33.30
C ALA A 256 7.84 20.65 -33.58
N ARG A 257 6.84 21.02 -34.39
CA ARG A 257 6.48 22.42 -34.66
C ARG A 257 5.53 23.01 -33.61
N GLY A 258 5.14 22.24 -32.59
CA GLY A 258 4.16 22.66 -31.59
C GLY A 258 2.71 22.62 -32.07
N ASP A 259 2.45 22.10 -33.27
CA ASP A 259 1.11 21.91 -33.81
C ASP A 259 0.55 20.58 -33.29
N ARG A 260 -0.40 20.66 -32.36
CA ARG A 260 -1.05 19.51 -31.70
C ARG A 260 -2.54 19.40 -32.08
N VAL A 261 -2.96 20.14 -33.09
CA VAL A 261 -4.35 20.15 -33.56
C VAL A 261 -4.43 19.23 -34.78
N ASN A 262 -5.47 18.39 -34.85
CA ASN A 262 -5.70 17.47 -35.98
C ASN A 262 -4.50 16.55 -36.30
N LEU A 263 -3.86 15.97 -35.28
CA LEU A 263 -2.91 14.88 -35.53
C LEU A 263 -3.65 13.74 -36.25
N PRO A 264 -3.00 13.05 -37.21
CA PRO A 264 -3.53 11.83 -37.80
C PRO A 264 -4.04 10.89 -36.69
N PRO A 265 -5.26 10.34 -36.82
CA PRO A 265 -5.96 9.61 -35.76
C PRO A 265 -5.23 8.34 -35.31
#